data_AF-A0A8S3JLV6-F1
#
_entry.id   AF-A0A8S3JLV6-F1
#
_cell.length_a   1.000
_cell.length_b   1.000
_cell.length_c   1.000
_cell.angle_alpha   90.00
_cell.angle_beta   90.00
_cell.angle_gamma   90.00
#
_symmetry.space_group_name_H-M   'P 1'
#
loop_
_entity.id
_entity.type
_entity.pdbx_description
1 polymer ?
#
loop_
_entity_poly.entity_id
_entity_poly.type
_entity_poly.pdbx_seq_one_letter_code
_entity_poly.pdbx_strand_id
1 'polypeptide(L)'
;MQPGYHQADPTHPSQSFLSPQWGNVKPFVIRSGSQFRASNIVGQNVAQRLQYINSQNYINDYNEVVRLGSLNSTYRTADQTEIGIFWGYDGAPKIGVPPRLYNQVVRVIAIQRKNTVQQNARLFALANYAMADAAISAWESKYYYGLWRPIVAIRRGTRNTRSIPNWLPLGAPADGSGINFTPGFPSYVSGHATFGGAVFGILRLFYGT
;
A
#
# COMPACT_ATOMS: atom_id res chain seq x y z
N MET A 1 9.87 15.62 16.32
CA MET A 1 9.23 14.58 15.48
C MET A 1 9.82 13.22 15.84
N GLN A 2 8.98 12.20 16.02
CA GLN A 2 9.42 10.86 16.43
C GLN A 2 10.04 10.09 15.24
N PRO A 3 11.30 9.63 15.32
CA PRO A 3 11.91 8.81 14.27
C PRO A 3 11.08 7.57 13.95
N GLY A 4 10.97 7.23 12.67
CA GLY A 4 10.16 6.09 12.21
C GLY A 4 8.66 6.36 12.10
N TYR A 5 8.12 7.45 12.68
CA TYR A 5 6.68 7.72 12.64
C TYR A 5 6.28 8.52 11.39
N HIS A 6 5.11 8.18 10.84
CA HIS A 6 4.53 8.76 9.62
C HIS A 6 4.37 10.27 9.69
N GLN A 7 4.73 10.92 8.59
CA GLN A 7 4.71 12.36 8.42
C GLN A 7 4.36 12.67 6.97
N ALA A 8 3.98 13.92 6.72
CA ALA A 8 3.73 14.41 5.38
C ALA A 8 4.93 14.16 4.45
N ASP A 9 4.63 13.87 3.18
CA ASP A 9 5.62 13.85 2.13
C ASP A 9 6.32 15.23 2.09
N PRO A 10 7.65 15.30 2.23
CA PRO A 10 8.37 16.56 2.21
C PRO A 10 8.22 17.36 0.90
N THR A 11 7.79 16.74 -0.21
CA THR A 11 7.46 17.46 -1.46
C THR A 11 5.98 17.86 -1.55
N HIS A 12 5.13 17.35 -0.66
CA HIS A 12 3.70 17.67 -0.56
C HIS A 12 3.33 17.95 0.91
N PRO A 13 3.90 19.00 1.53
CA PRO A 13 3.77 19.23 2.98
C PRO A 13 2.34 19.53 3.44
N SER A 14 1.46 19.95 2.53
CA SER A 14 0.04 20.21 2.79
C SER A 14 -0.85 18.98 2.64
N GLN A 15 -0.30 17.79 2.34
CA GLN A 15 -1.11 16.58 2.20
C GLN A 15 -1.85 16.24 3.50
N SER A 16 -3.12 15.85 3.38
CA SER A 16 -3.90 15.37 4.51
C SER A 16 -3.58 13.90 4.84
N PHE A 17 -3.96 13.46 6.04
CA PHE A 17 -3.90 12.05 6.42
C PHE A 17 -5.19 11.33 6.02
N LEU A 18 -5.08 10.35 5.13
CA LEU A 18 -6.23 9.70 4.51
C LEU A 18 -6.92 8.69 5.43
N SER A 19 -8.08 9.07 5.95
CA SER A 19 -8.99 8.23 6.72
C SER A 19 -8.35 7.51 7.94
N PRO A 20 -7.79 8.22 8.93
CA PRO A 20 -7.15 7.61 10.09
C PRO A 20 -8.03 6.67 10.91
N GLN A 21 -9.35 6.85 10.83
CA GLN A 21 -10.35 6.07 11.56
C GLN A 21 -10.94 4.91 10.75
N TRP A 22 -10.44 4.65 9.52
CA TRP A 22 -11.05 3.65 8.64
C TRP A 22 -11.00 2.22 9.20
N GLY A 23 -10.01 1.91 10.04
CA GLY A 23 -9.94 0.63 10.75
C GLY A 23 -11.08 0.37 11.73
N ASN A 24 -11.83 1.41 12.11
CA ASN A 24 -12.97 1.34 13.04
C ASN A 24 -14.32 1.23 12.34
N VAL A 25 -14.35 1.22 11.00
CA VAL A 25 -15.58 1.01 10.23
C VAL A 25 -16.13 -0.39 10.51
N LYS A 26 -17.46 -0.50 10.60
CA LYS A 26 -18.15 -1.79 10.77
C LYS A 26 -17.81 -2.70 9.57
N PRO A 27 -17.15 -3.85 9.78
CA PRO A 27 -16.82 -4.75 8.68
C PRO A 27 -18.04 -5.49 8.15
N PHE A 28 -17.91 -6.08 6.95
CA PHE A 28 -18.95 -6.87 6.29
C PHE A 28 -18.95 -8.33 6.74
N VAL A 29 -17.78 -8.95 6.85
CA VAL A 29 -17.59 -10.39 7.09
C VAL A 29 -16.68 -10.66 8.28
N ILE A 30 -15.56 -9.93 8.40
CA ILE A 30 -14.64 -10.07 9.53
C ILE A 30 -15.27 -9.50 10.81
N ARG A 31 -14.81 -9.97 11.97
CA ARG A 31 -15.35 -9.61 13.30
C ARG A 31 -14.98 -8.19 13.72
N SER A 32 -13.80 -7.72 13.33
CA SER A 32 -13.30 -6.37 13.62
C SER A 32 -12.14 -6.03 12.69
N GLY A 33 -11.84 -4.73 12.53
CA GLY A 33 -10.69 -4.30 11.72
C GLY A 33 -9.35 -4.85 12.22
N SER A 34 -9.24 -5.15 13.52
CA SER A 34 -8.03 -5.72 14.10
C SER A 34 -7.93 -7.24 14.00
N GLN A 35 -8.94 -7.94 13.47
CA GLN A 35 -8.93 -9.41 13.42
C GLN A 35 -7.69 -9.96 12.69
N PHE A 36 -7.28 -9.28 11.62
CA PHE A 36 -6.11 -9.63 10.82
C PHE A 36 -5.02 -8.55 10.88
N ARG A 37 -4.86 -7.92 12.06
CA ARG A 37 -3.78 -6.96 12.27
C ARG A 37 -2.45 -7.60 11.87
N ALA A 38 -1.65 -6.86 11.10
CA ALA A 38 -0.37 -7.32 10.61
C ALA A 38 0.60 -7.66 11.77
N SER A 39 1.68 -8.39 11.47
CA SER A 39 2.67 -8.76 12.48
C SER A 39 3.30 -7.54 13.13
N ASN A 40 3.58 -7.61 14.43
CA ASN A 40 4.13 -6.51 15.20
C ASN A 40 5.65 -6.35 14.99
N ILE A 41 6.08 -6.15 13.74
CA ILE A 41 7.49 -5.95 13.41
C ILE A 41 7.95 -4.52 13.69
N VAL A 42 7.04 -3.54 13.60
CA VAL A 42 7.35 -2.11 13.78
C VAL A 42 7.41 -1.72 15.26
N GLY A 43 6.63 -2.40 16.11
CA GLY A 43 6.45 -1.98 17.50
C GLY A 43 5.40 -0.89 17.69
N GLN A 44 4.94 -0.74 18.93
CA GLN A 44 3.84 0.16 19.31
C GLN A 44 4.34 1.42 20.02
N ASN A 45 5.54 1.35 20.60
CA ASN A 45 6.15 2.47 21.31
C ASN A 45 7.44 2.94 20.62
N VAL A 46 7.99 4.05 21.13
CA VAL A 46 9.21 4.66 20.60
C VAL A 46 10.37 3.66 20.57
N ALA A 47 10.59 2.93 21.67
CA ALA A 47 11.75 2.05 21.82
C ALA A 47 11.73 0.88 20.82
N GLN A 48 10.59 0.22 20.68
CA GLN A 48 10.42 -0.88 19.72
C GLN A 48 10.56 -0.37 18.27
N ARG A 49 10.02 0.81 17.97
CA ARG A 49 10.18 1.41 16.64
C ARG A 49 11.62 1.75 16.34
N LEU A 50 12.35 2.31 17.30
CA LEU A 50 13.78 2.56 17.17
C LEU A 50 14.57 1.27 16.98
N GLN A 51 14.19 0.17 17.65
CA GLN A 51 14.79 -1.14 17.42
C GLN A 51 14.54 -1.62 15.99
N TYR A 52 13.30 -1.51 15.49
CA TYR A 52 12.95 -1.90 14.12
C TYR A 52 13.73 -1.10 13.06
N ILE A 53 13.70 0.25 13.11
CA ILE A 53 14.34 1.09 12.07
C ILE A 53 15.88 1.08 12.11
N ASN A 54 16.47 0.42 13.11
CA ASN A 54 17.92 0.18 13.21
C ASN A 54 18.29 -1.30 13.04
N SER A 55 17.30 -2.17 12.79
CA SER A 55 17.53 -3.61 12.56
C SER A 55 18.14 -3.87 11.19
N GLN A 56 18.82 -5.01 11.04
CA GLN A 56 19.40 -5.41 9.75
C GLN A 56 18.36 -5.57 8.64
N ASN A 57 17.18 -6.11 8.97
CA ASN A 57 16.08 -6.26 8.01
C ASN A 57 15.64 -4.91 7.45
N TYR A 58 15.46 -3.91 8.33
CA TYR A 58 15.11 -2.57 7.89
C TYR A 58 16.20 -1.91 7.04
N ILE A 59 17.48 -2.13 7.36
CA ILE A 59 18.60 -1.63 6.56
C ILE A 59 18.58 -2.23 5.15
N ASN A 60 18.28 -3.53 5.04
CA ASN A 60 18.17 -4.21 3.75
C ASN A 60 17.00 -3.64 2.92
N ASP A 61 15.82 -3.52 3.51
CA ASP A 61 14.63 -2.93 2.86
C ASP A 61 14.90 -1.46 2.45
N TYR A 62 15.54 -0.69 3.33
CA TYR A 62 15.93 0.68 3.07
C TYR A 62 16.85 0.78 1.83
N ASN A 63 17.90 -0.04 1.78
CA ASN A 63 18.87 -0.02 0.68
C ASN A 63 18.24 -0.48 -0.64
N GLU A 64 17.34 -1.46 -0.59
CA GLU A 64 16.57 -1.87 -1.75
C GLU A 64 15.71 -0.73 -2.30
N VAL A 65 14.97 -0.02 -1.43
CA VAL A 65 14.12 1.10 -1.85
C VAL A 65 14.95 2.30 -2.33
N VAL A 66 16.10 2.59 -1.71
CA VAL A 66 17.03 3.62 -2.24
C VAL A 66 17.42 3.29 -3.67
N ARG A 67 17.77 2.04 -3.94
CA ARG A 67 18.28 1.57 -5.23
C ARG A 67 17.19 1.48 -6.29
N LEU A 68 16.10 0.76 -6.01
CA LEU A 68 15.04 0.45 -6.96
C LEU A 68 13.91 1.47 -6.96
N GLY A 69 13.66 2.16 -5.85
CA GLY A 69 12.56 3.12 -5.72
C GLY A 69 12.88 4.53 -6.20
N SER A 70 14.16 4.89 -6.40
CA SER A 70 14.58 6.24 -6.81
C SER A 70 13.96 6.66 -8.15
N LEU A 71 13.54 7.93 -8.28
CA LEU A 71 13.02 8.50 -9.53
C LEU A 71 13.97 8.22 -10.70
N ASN A 72 15.26 8.50 -10.50
CA ASN A 72 16.33 8.31 -11.48
C ASN A 72 17.15 7.03 -11.21
N SER A 73 16.48 5.93 -10.87
CA SER A 73 17.16 4.65 -10.62
C SER A 73 17.87 4.16 -11.89
N THR A 74 19.15 3.80 -11.75
CA THR A 74 19.93 3.09 -12.78
C THR A 74 19.88 1.56 -12.63
N TYR A 75 19.21 1.07 -11.58
CA TYR A 75 19.11 -0.36 -11.27
C TYR A 75 17.72 -0.92 -11.58
N ARG A 76 16.66 -0.11 -11.46
CA ARG A 76 15.30 -0.51 -11.81
C ARG A 76 15.21 -0.69 -13.32
N THR A 77 14.76 -1.85 -13.77
CA THR A 77 14.59 -2.12 -15.21
C THR A 77 13.37 -1.37 -15.77
N ALA A 78 13.29 -1.28 -17.09
CA ALA A 78 12.10 -0.74 -17.76
C ALA A 78 10.84 -1.54 -17.38
N ASP A 79 10.92 -2.87 -17.40
CA ASP A 79 9.84 -3.78 -17.01
C ASP A 79 9.38 -3.54 -15.55
N GLN A 80 10.30 -3.40 -14.60
CA GLN A 80 9.96 -3.08 -13.21
C GLN A 80 9.28 -1.70 -13.08
N THR A 81 9.65 -0.74 -13.92
CA THR A 81 9.00 0.58 -13.96
C THR A 81 7.58 0.47 -14.49
N GLU A 82 7.38 -0.27 -15.57
CA GLU A 82 6.07 -0.51 -16.16
C GLU A 82 5.14 -1.25 -15.18
N ILE A 83 5.61 -2.31 -14.52
CA ILE A 83 4.86 -3.03 -13.49
C ILE A 83 4.45 -2.07 -12.36
N GLY A 84 5.37 -1.24 -11.88
CA GLY A 84 5.08 -0.26 -10.83
C GLY A 84 3.98 0.74 -11.23
N ILE A 85 4.01 1.23 -12.47
CA ILE A 85 3.02 2.18 -13.00
C ILE A 85 1.68 1.49 -13.28
N PHE A 86 1.70 0.27 -13.83
CA PHE A 86 0.50 -0.48 -14.19
C PHE A 86 -0.46 -0.65 -13.00
N TRP A 87 0.10 -0.91 -11.82
CA TRP A 87 -0.67 -1.05 -10.58
C TRP A 87 -0.95 0.28 -9.88
N GLY A 88 -0.43 1.41 -10.36
CA GLY A 88 -0.45 2.74 -9.75
C GLY A 88 -1.80 3.50 -9.80
N TYR A 89 -2.91 2.81 -9.55
CA TYR A 89 -4.25 3.40 -9.45
C TYR A 89 -4.40 4.20 -8.14
N ASP A 90 -3.62 5.27 -7.98
CA ASP A 90 -3.45 6.00 -6.72
C ASP A 90 -4.42 7.19 -6.57
N GLY A 91 -5.63 7.10 -7.14
CA GLY A 91 -6.67 8.12 -7.01
C GLY A 91 -6.57 9.26 -8.03
N ALA A 92 -5.79 9.06 -9.09
CA ALA A 92 -5.59 10.09 -10.10
C ALA A 92 -6.86 10.34 -10.94
N PRO A 93 -7.07 11.57 -11.44
CA PRO A 93 -8.29 11.94 -12.17
C PRO A 93 -8.57 11.02 -13.35
N LYS A 94 -9.83 10.62 -13.54
CA LYS A 94 -10.29 9.70 -14.62
C LYS A 94 -9.76 8.26 -14.51
N ILE A 95 -8.76 7.98 -13.67
CA ILE A 95 -8.28 6.62 -13.38
C ILE A 95 -8.91 6.06 -12.11
N GLY A 96 -8.88 6.76 -10.98
CA GLY A 96 -9.46 6.27 -9.72
C GLY A 96 -8.50 5.40 -8.89
N VAL A 97 -9.07 4.49 -8.09
CA VAL A 97 -8.38 3.79 -6.97
C VAL A 97 -8.16 2.29 -7.25
N PRO A 98 -7.32 1.56 -6.48
CA PRO A 98 -6.94 0.18 -6.80
C PRO A 98 -8.12 -0.80 -6.90
N PRO A 99 -9.17 -0.72 -6.05
CA PRO A 99 -10.38 -1.53 -6.23
C PRO A 99 -11.05 -1.42 -7.61
N ARG A 100 -10.90 -0.30 -8.34
CA ARG A 100 -11.38 -0.18 -9.72
C ARG A 100 -10.60 -1.09 -10.66
N LEU A 101 -9.26 -1.04 -10.63
CA LEU A 101 -8.41 -1.92 -11.43
C LEU A 101 -8.70 -3.39 -11.12
N TYR A 102 -8.80 -3.74 -9.83
CA TYR A 102 -9.11 -5.10 -9.42
C TYR A 102 -10.48 -5.57 -9.94
N ASN A 103 -11.51 -4.72 -9.89
CA ASN A 103 -12.80 -5.05 -10.50
C ASN A 103 -12.72 -5.18 -12.03
N GLN A 104 -11.89 -4.40 -12.73
CA GLN A 104 -11.64 -4.59 -14.16
C GLN A 104 -11.02 -5.95 -14.45
N VAL A 105 -10.04 -6.38 -13.65
CA VAL A 105 -9.43 -7.72 -13.75
C VAL A 105 -10.47 -8.82 -13.48
N VAL A 106 -11.27 -8.70 -12.42
CA VAL A 106 -12.35 -9.65 -12.09
C VAL A 106 -13.34 -9.78 -13.27
N ARG A 107 -13.70 -8.67 -13.92
CA ARG A 107 -14.57 -8.67 -15.11
C ARG A 107 -13.95 -9.45 -16.27
N VAL A 108 -12.68 -9.22 -16.57
CA VAL A 108 -11.97 -9.94 -17.64
C VAL A 108 -11.98 -11.45 -17.37
N ILE A 109 -11.64 -11.86 -16.14
CA ILE A 109 -11.62 -13.28 -15.76
C ILE A 109 -13.02 -13.88 -15.84
N ALA A 110 -14.05 -13.18 -15.35
CA ALA A 110 -15.44 -13.64 -15.40
C ALA A 110 -15.94 -13.89 -16.83
N ILE A 111 -15.56 -13.01 -17.77
CA ILE A 111 -15.86 -13.17 -19.21
C ILE A 111 -15.13 -14.39 -19.77
N GLN A 112 -13.83 -14.54 -19.49
CA GLN A 112 -13.03 -15.68 -19.95
C GLN A 112 -13.55 -17.02 -19.42
N ARG A 113 -14.04 -17.03 -18.18
CA ARG A 113 -14.65 -18.20 -17.52
C ARG A 113 -16.10 -18.46 -17.93
N LYS A 114 -16.68 -17.59 -18.78
CA LYS A 114 -18.07 -17.68 -19.27
C LYS A 114 -19.09 -17.79 -18.14
N ASN A 115 -18.90 -16.99 -17.08
CA ASN A 115 -19.79 -17.00 -15.92
C ASN A 115 -21.24 -16.67 -16.33
N THR A 116 -22.22 -17.35 -15.72
CA THR A 116 -23.62 -16.95 -15.75
C THR A 116 -23.85 -15.65 -14.95
N VAL A 117 -25.03 -15.04 -15.10
CA VAL A 117 -25.44 -13.87 -14.31
C VAL A 117 -25.38 -14.16 -12.81
N GLN A 118 -25.85 -15.34 -12.39
CA GLN A 118 -25.85 -15.76 -10.98
C GLN A 118 -24.42 -15.96 -10.46
N GLN A 119 -23.53 -16.54 -11.26
CA GLN A 119 -22.12 -16.69 -10.90
C GLN A 119 -21.43 -15.33 -10.77
N ASN A 120 -21.72 -14.39 -11.67
CA ASN A 120 -21.21 -13.02 -11.58
C ASN A 120 -21.72 -12.30 -10.34
N ALA A 121 -23.01 -12.37 -10.04
CA ALA A 121 -23.56 -11.76 -8.83
C ALA A 121 -22.84 -12.25 -7.57
N ARG A 122 -22.62 -13.57 -7.46
CA ARG A 122 -21.87 -14.17 -6.35
C ARG A 122 -20.39 -13.76 -6.34
N LEU A 123 -19.71 -13.81 -7.48
CA LEU A 123 -18.28 -13.48 -7.59
C LEU A 123 -18.02 -12.02 -7.20
N PHE A 124 -18.78 -11.07 -7.75
CA PHE A 124 -18.59 -9.65 -7.46
C PHE A 124 -18.95 -9.30 -6.02
N ALA A 125 -19.96 -9.95 -5.42
CA ALA A 125 -20.27 -9.78 -4.00
C ALA A 125 -19.09 -10.25 -3.12
N LEU A 126 -18.60 -11.48 -3.34
CA LEU A 126 -17.47 -12.03 -2.58
C LEU A 126 -16.21 -11.18 -2.74
N ALA A 127 -15.86 -10.81 -3.98
CA ALA A 127 -14.67 -10.02 -4.28
C ALA A 127 -14.70 -8.65 -3.59
N ASN A 128 -15.83 -7.94 -3.67
CA ASN A 128 -15.94 -6.59 -3.11
C ASN A 128 -16.09 -6.59 -1.58
N TYR A 129 -16.77 -7.58 -0.97
CA TYR A 129 -16.75 -7.72 0.49
C TYR A 129 -15.35 -8.04 1.02
N ALA A 130 -14.62 -8.93 0.35
CA ALA A 130 -13.25 -9.24 0.74
C ALA A 130 -12.33 -8.02 0.61
N MET A 131 -12.43 -7.26 -0.50
CA MET A 131 -11.64 -6.03 -0.66
C MET A 131 -12.03 -4.95 0.37
N ALA A 132 -13.32 -4.80 0.70
CA ALA A 132 -13.76 -3.83 1.71
C ALA A 132 -13.16 -4.14 3.09
N ASP A 133 -13.27 -5.40 3.55
CA ASP A 133 -12.72 -5.83 4.84
C ASP A 133 -11.18 -5.85 4.85
N ALA A 134 -10.55 -6.09 3.69
CA ALA A 134 -9.11 -5.93 3.50
C ALA A 134 -8.69 -4.46 3.67
N ALA A 135 -9.48 -3.50 3.18
CA ALA A 135 -9.24 -2.08 3.41
C ALA A 135 -9.26 -1.75 4.90
N ILE A 136 -10.29 -2.21 5.60
CA ILE A 136 -10.48 -1.96 7.04
C ILE A 136 -9.28 -2.51 7.81
N SER A 137 -8.88 -3.75 7.55
CA SER A 137 -7.74 -4.40 8.21
C SER A 137 -6.40 -3.71 7.90
N ALA A 138 -6.18 -3.32 6.64
CA ALA A 138 -4.96 -2.63 6.23
C ALA A 138 -4.86 -1.24 6.88
N TRP A 139 -5.94 -0.46 6.89
CA TRP A 139 -5.95 0.85 7.53
C TRP A 139 -5.82 0.76 9.04
N GLU A 140 -6.43 -0.24 9.67
CA GLU A 140 -6.23 -0.53 11.10
C GLU A 140 -4.73 -0.71 11.38
N SER A 141 -4.05 -1.61 10.65
CA SER A 141 -2.61 -1.85 10.84
C SER A 141 -1.76 -0.60 10.55
N LYS A 142 -2.09 0.15 9.48
CA LYS A 142 -1.39 1.39 9.10
C LYS A 142 -1.36 2.40 10.24
N TYR A 143 -2.52 2.71 10.79
CA TYR A 143 -2.63 3.72 11.84
C TYR A 143 -2.23 3.18 13.22
N TYR A 144 -2.32 1.87 13.43
CA TYR A 144 -1.80 1.21 14.62
C TYR A 144 -0.26 1.33 14.73
N TYR A 145 0.48 1.04 13.65
CA TYR A 145 1.95 1.07 13.67
C TYR A 145 2.54 2.44 13.34
N GLY A 146 1.87 3.20 12.47
CA GLY A 146 2.25 4.56 12.10
C GLY A 146 3.62 4.65 11.43
N LEU A 147 4.07 3.62 10.71
CA LEU A 147 5.39 3.60 10.08
C LEU A 147 5.49 4.66 8.97
N TRP A 148 6.59 5.41 8.95
CA TRP A 148 6.88 6.41 7.92
C TRP A 148 7.03 5.84 6.52
N ARG A 149 6.93 6.72 5.53
CA ARG A 149 7.14 6.38 4.13
C ARG A 149 8.62 6.43 3.76
N PRO A 150 9.06 5.68 2.73
CA PRO A 150 10.46 5.69 2.31
C PRO A 150 11.03 7.06 1.99
N ILE A 151 10.26 7.98 1.37
CA ILE A 151 10.75 9.35 1.12
C ILE A 151 11.17 10.07 2.42
N VAL A 152 10.40 9.92 3.49
CA VAL A 152 10.73 10.51 4.80
C VAL A 152 11.92 9.80 5.42
N ALA A 153 11.92 8.47 5.37
CA ALA A 153 12.98 7.64 5.94
C ALA A 153 14.34 7.90 5.28
N ILE A 154 14.38 7.94 3.94
CA ILE A 154 15.59 8.07 3.14
C ILE A 154 16.16 9.48 3.25
N ARG A 155 15.31 10.51 3.19
CA ARG A 155 15.75 11.90 3.37
C ARG A 155 16.28 12.20 4.77
N ARG A 156 15.88 11.42 5.79
CA ARG A 156 16.33 11.61 7.17
C ARG A 156 17.48 10.70 7.57
N GLY A 157 17.51 9.48 7.05
CA GLY A 157 18.37 8.42 7.59
C GLY A 157 17.94 7.97 8.99
N THR A 158 18.67 7.00 9.53
CA THR A 158 18.57 6.52 10.91
C THR A 158 19.97 6.49 11.54
N ARG A 159 20.13 5.84 12.69
CA ARG A 159 21.48 5.58 13.23
C ARG A 159 22.30 4.69 12.30
N ASN A 160 21.62 3.75 11.63
CA ASN A 160 22.27 2.71 10.82
C ASN A 160 22.01 2.85 9.32
N THR A 161 21.33 3.91 8.88
CA THR A 161 21.13 4.22 7.45
C THR A 161 21.52 5.65 7.14
N ARG A 162 22.08 5.87 5.94
CA ARG A 162 22.51 7.19 5.48
C ARG A 162 21.31 8.13 5.29
N SER A 163 21.52 9.43 5.45
CA SER A 163 20.58 10.46 4.99
C SER A 163 20.85 10.85 3.52
N ILE A 164 19.81 10.91 2.70
CA ILE A 164 19.85 11.37 1.30
C ILE A 164 18.79 12.47 1.11
N PRO A 165 19.08 13.73 1.49
CA PRO A 165 18.06 14.79 1.64
C PRO A 165 17.21 15.10 0.42
N ASN A 166 17.77 14.89 -0.79
CA ASN A 166 17.11 15.18 -2.06
C ASN A 166 16.56 13.93 -2.76
N TRP A 167 16.54 12.77 -2.10
CA TRP A 167 16.00 11.55 -2.70
C TRP A 167 14.51 11.72 -3.04
N LEU A 168 14.13 11.27 -4.23
CA LEU A 168 12.75 11.27 -4.72
C LEU A 168 12.40 9.84 -5.13
N PRO A 169 11.21 9.32 -4.75
CA PRO A 169 10.73 8.06 -5.31
C PRO A 169 10.32 8.27 -6.77
N LEU A 170 10.20 7.17 -7.54
CA LEU A 170 9.40 7.16 -8.76
C LEU A 170 7.99 7.71 -8.46
N GLY A 171 7.45 7.34 -7.30
CA GLY A 171 6.24 7.91 -6.70
C GLY A 171 4.96 7.36 -7.31
N ALA A 172 3.84 7.61 -6.61
CA ALA A 172 2.52 7.43 -7.17
C ALA A 172 2.33 8.39 -8.36
N PRO A 173 1.94 7.91 -9.55
CA PRO A 173 1.78 8.76 -10.71
C PRO A 173 0.77 9.88 -10.46
N ALA A 174 1.15 11.11 -10.77
CA ALA A 174 0.22 12.23 -10.83
C ALA A 174 -0.48 12.35 -12.21
N ASP A 175 -0.37 11.32 -13.07
CA ASP A 175 -0.95 11.25 -14.42
C ASP A 175 -0.73 12.50 -15.28
N GLY A 176 0.46 13.09 -15.18
CA GLY A 176 0.84 14.30 -15.92
C GLY A 176 0.20 15.60 -15.39
N SER A 177 -0.60 15.54 -14.33
CA SER A 177 -1.23 16.71 -13.70
C SER A 177 -0.37 17.39 -12.63
N GLY A 178 0.80 16.84 -12.30
CA GLY A 178 1.68 17.38 -11.27
C GLY A 178 2.92 16.53 -10.99
N ILE A 179 3.51 16.76 -9.82
CA ILE A 179 4.66 16.00 -9.32
C ILE A 179 4.14 14.68 -8.72
N ASN A 180 4.80 13.56 -9.04
CA ASN A 180 4.49 12.28 -8.40
C ASN A 180 4.63 12.38 -6.88
N PHE A 181 3.76 11.68 -6.16
CA PHE A 181 3.61 11.87 -4.73
C PHE A 181 3.76 10.56 -3.95
N THR A 182 3.92 10.65 -2.64
CA THR A 182 3.74 9.51 -1.74
C THR A 182 2.37 9.62 -1.06
N PRO A 183 1.50 8.60 -1.10
CA PRO A 183 0.16 8.73 -0.54
C PRO A 183 0.17 9.04 0.98
N GLY A 184 -0.70 9.96 1.39
CA GLY A 184 -0.79 10.54 2.74
C GLY A 184 -1.31 9.61 3.84
N PHE A 185 -0.72 8.43 3.99
CA PHE A 185 -1.03 7.47 5.04
C PHE A 185 0.19 6.58 5.35
N PRO A 186 0.27 5.97 6.55
CA PRO A 186 1.41 5.14 6.96
C PRO A 186 1.73 4.01 5.98
N SER A 187 2.99 3.58 5.94
CA SER A 187 3.49 2.62 4.94
C SER A 187 3.05 1.18 5.21
N TYR A 188 3.13 0.72 6.46
CA TYR A 188 2.94 -0.68 6.83
C TYR A 188 1.53 -0.98 7.31
N VAL A 189 0.75 -1.87 6.68
CA VAL A 189 1.06 -2.68 5.48
C VAL A 189 0.67 -1.98 4.18
N SER A 190 1.13 -2.47 3.02
CA SER A 190 0.68 -1.96 1.71
C SER A 190 -0.80 -2.25 1.47
N GLY A 191 -1.60 -1.21 1.19
CA GLY A 191 -3.01 -1.38 0.85
C GLY A 191 -3.22 -2.17 -0.44
N HIS A 192 -2.44 -1.88 -1.48
CA HIS A 192 -2.44 -2.63 -2.74
C HIS A 192 -2.19 -4.13 -2.51
N ALA A 193 -1.21 -4.47 -1.66
CA ALA A 193 -0.91 -5.87 -1.35
C ALA A 193 -2.08 -6.56 -0.62
N THR A 194 -2.72 -5.87 0.34
CA THR A 194 -3.86 -6.44 1.08
C THR A 194 -5.10 -6.60 0.18
N PHE A 195 -5.42 -5.60 -0.65
CA PHE A 195 -6.51 -5.69 -1.62
C PHE A 195 -6.28 -6.80 -2.64
N GLY A 196 -5.07 -6.85 -3.22
CA GLY A 196 -4.68 -7.87 -4.19
C GLY A 196 -4.77 -9.27 -3.59
N GLY A 197 -4.20 -9.48 -2.40
CA GLY A 197 -4.28 -10.75 -1.68
C GLY A 197 -5.73 -11.21 -1.46
N ALA A 198 -6.61 -10.28 -1.05
CA ALA A 198 -8.02 -10.59 -0.83
C ALA A 198 -8.76 -10.93 -2.14
N VAL A 199 -8.68 -10.08 -3.16
CA VAL A 199 -9.44 -10.26 -4.41
C VAL A 199 -8.96 -11.48 -5.21
N PHE A 200 -7.64 -11.69 -5.31
CA PHE A 200 -7.09 -12.82 -6.02
C PHE A 200 -7.24 -14.12 -5.22
N GLY A 201 -7.25 -14.05 -3.88
CA GLY A 201 -7.66 -15.16 -3.03
C GLY A 201 -9.11 -15.59 -3.27
N ILE A 202 -10.05 -14.64 -3.36
CA ILE A 202 -11.45 -14.94 -3.71
C ILE A 202 -11.56 -15.56 -5.10
N LEU A 203 -10.86 -15.03 -6.10
CA LEU A 203 -10.87 -15.60 -7.46
C LEU A 203 -10.39 -17.05 -7.46
N ARG A 204 -9.28 -17.34 -6.76
CA ARG A 204 -8.73 -18.70 -6.60
C ARG A 204 -9.74 -19.64 -5.95
N LEU A 205 -10.36 -19.23 -4.85
CA LEU A 205 -11.37 -20.02 -4.13
C LEU A 205 -12.65 -20.23 -4.96
N PHE A 206 -13.11 -19.20 -5.67
CA PHE A 206 -14.32 -19.27 -6.49
C PHE A 206 -14.16 -20.24 -7.68
N TYR A 207 -12.96 -20.30 -8.28
CA TYR A 207 -12.68 -21.13 -9.45
C TYR A 207 -11.92 -22.44 -9.14
N GLY A 208 -11.50 -22.67 -7.89
CA GLY A 208 -10.81 -23.90 -7.47
C GLY A 208 -9.39 -24.06 -8.02
N THR A 209 -8.58 -22.99 -8.01
CA THR A 209 -7.20 -22.97 -8.54
C THR A 209 -6.18 -22.42 -7.54
#